data_AF-A0A0M2PFQ0-F1
#
_entry.id   AF-A0A0M2PFQ0-F1
#
_cell.length_a   1.000
_cell.length_b   1.000
_cell.length_c   1.000
_cell.angle_alpha   90.00
_cell.angle_beta   90.00
_cell.angle_gamma   90.00
#
_symmetry.space_group_name_H-M   'P 1'
#
loop_
_entity.id
_entity.type
_entity.pdbx_description
1 polymer ?
#
loop_
_entity_poly.entity_id
_entity_poly.type
_entity_poly.pdbx_seq_one_letter_code
_entity_poly.pdbx_strand_id
1 'polypeptide(L)'
;MLRTLTEQEWVAEYVKKKKNPLPVVLGTRGTWSSNRKPMIILIGFTIEDVMVLGDIYGVSHHPVREMKDQRVTYYAINVIDKKKVKKIIEEWKAEPLHVIS
;
A
#
# COMPACT_ATOMS: atom_id res chain seq x y z
N MET A 1 -21.53 8.83 8.40
CA MET A 1 -20.17 8.89 8.99
C MET A 1 -19.21 8.24 8.01
N LEU A 2 -18.13 8.91 7.62
CA LEU A 2 -17.03 8.28 6.88
C LEU A 2 -16.31 7.34 7.86
N ARG A 3 -16.37 6.02 7.61
CA ARG A 3 -15.69 5.03 8.44
C ARG A 3 -14.20 5.05 8.08
N THR A 4 -13.36 5.46 9.02
CA THR A 4 -11.90 5.33 8.89
C THR A 4 -11.54 3.86 9.04
N LEU A 5 -11.09 3.21 7.97
CA LEU A 5 -10.62 1.83 8.02
C LEU A 5 -9.15 1.80 8.44
N THR A 6 -8.80 0.84 9.28
CA THR A 6 -7.39 0.49 9.54
C THR A 6 -6.78 -0.26 8.35
N GLU A 7 -5.45 -0.35 8.27
CA GLU A 7 -4.73 -1.11 7.23
C GLU A 7 -5.25 -2.54 7.15
N GLN A 8 -5.36 -3.21 8.30
CA GLN A 8 -5.82 -4.59 8.40
C GLN A 8 -7.28 -4.76 7.95
N GLU A 9 -8.19 -3.86 8.37
CA GLU A 9 -9.58 -3.91 7.94
C GLU A 9 -9.69 -3.72 6.42
N TRP A 10 -8.94 -2.77 5.85
CA TRP A 10 -8.94 -2.53 4.41
C TRP A 10 -8.47 -3.75 3.63
N VAL A 11 -7.36 -4.37 4.06
CA VAL A 11 -6.82 -5.58 3.41
C VAL A 11 -7.82 -6.72 3.53
N ALA A 12 -8.41 -6.94 4.69
CA ALA A 12 -9.41 -7.98 4.91
C ALA A 12 -10.64 -7.82 4.00
N GLU A 13 -11.09 -6.59 3.75
CA GLU A 13 -12.17 -6.31 2.81
C GLU A 13 -11.76 -6.51 1.35
N TYR A 14 -10.53 -6.12 0.99
CA TYR A 14 -9.98 -6.26 -0.35
C TYR A 14 -9.86 -7.73 -0.76
N VAL A 15 -9.29 -8.58 0.10
CA VAL A 15 -9.08 -10.00 -0.20
C VAL A 15 -10.37 -10.80 -0.23
N LYS A 16 -11.36 -10.48 0.60
CA LYS A 16 -12.66 -11.17 0.62
C LYS A 16 -13.35 -11.18 -0.74
N LYS A 17 -13.11 -10.16 -1.57
CA LYS A 17 -13.75 -9.99 -2.87
C LYS A 17 -12.95 -10.60 -4.02
N LYS A 18 -11.78 -11.22 -3.76
CA LYS A 18 -10.85 -11.67 -4.80
C LYS A 18 -10.34 -13.08 -4.52
N LYS A 19 -10.37 -13.95 -5.53
CA LYS A 19 -9.76 -15.28 -5.47
C LYS A 19 -8.23 -15.22 -5.44
N ASN A 20 -7.65 -14.29 -6.21
CA ASN A 20 -6.22 -14.02 -6.30
C ASN A 20 -5.99 -12.50 -6.12
N PRO A 21 -5.76 -12.01 -4.89
CA PRO A 21 -5.56 -10.58 -4.66
C PRO A 21 -4.21 -10.13 -5.23
N LEU A 22 -4.22 -9.04 -6.00
CA LEU A 22 -3.00 -8.42 -6.53
C LEU A 22 -2.37 -7.48 -5.51
N PRO A 23 -1.04 -7.28 -5.53
CA PRO A 23 -0.34 -6.30 -4.69
C PRO A 23 -0.93 -4.89 -4.82
N VAL A 24 -0.84 -4.09 -3.76
CA VAL A 24 -1.51 -2.80 -3.67
C VAL A 24 -0.59 -1.72 -3.11
N VAL A 25 -0.77 -0.50 -3.60
CA VAL A 25 -0.12 0.71 -3.08
C VAL A 25 -1.21 1.60 -2.46
N LEU A 26 -1.21 1.72 -1.13
CA LEU A 26 -2.16 2.57 -0.40
C LEU A 26 -1.57 3.95 -0.13
N GLY A 27 -2.43 4.97 0.00
CA GLY A 27 -2.02 6.33 0.38
C GLY A 27 -1.66 7.24 -0.79
N THR A 28 -1.74 6.75 -2.03
CA THR A 28 -1.40 7.52 -3.25
C THR A 28 -2.23 8.80 -3.44
N ARG A 29 -3.40 8.88 -2.80
CA ARG A 29 -4.25 10.09 -2.75
C ARG A 29 -4.08 10.93 -1.47
N GLY A 30 -3.08 10.64 -0.64
CA GLY A 30 -2.87 11.28 0.66
C GLY A 30 -3.89 10.88 1.74
N THR A 31 -4.59 9.76 1.53
CA THR A 31 -5.69 9.28 2.38
C THR A 31 -5.22 8.50 3.61
N TRP A 32 -3.96 8.08 3.63
CA TRP A 32 -3.37 7.31 4.73
C TRP A 32 -2.36 8.17 5.47
N SER A 33 -2.39 8.11 6.80
CA SER A 33 -1.49 8.88 7.64
C SER A 33 -1.05 8.09 8.88
N SER A 34 0.16 8.38 9.34
CA SER A 34 0.70 7.93 10.63
C SER A 34 1.20 9.17 11.37
N ASN A 35 0.83 9.34 12.65
CA ASN A 35 1.14 10.54 13.43
C ASN A 35 0.82 11.86 12.70
N ARG A 36 -0.36 11.92 12.04
CA ARG A 36 -0.84 13.07 11.24
C ARG A 36 0.02 13.44 10.02
N LYS A 37 0.97 12.60 9.64
CA LYS A 37 1.78 12.76 8.42
C LYS A 37 1.32 11.77 7.37
N PRO A 38 1.18 12.19 6.09
CA PRO A 38 0.87 11.27 5.00
C PRO A 38 1.86 10.11 4.93
N MET A 39 1.39 8.93 4.55
CA MET A 39 2.16 7.70 4.44
C MET A 39 1.72 6.91 3.22
N ILE A 40 2.66 6.21 2.58
CA ILE A 40 2.37 5.17 1.59
C ILE A 40 2.60 3.81 2.24
N ILE A 41 1.70 2.87 1.97
CA ILE A 41 1.82 1.48 2.42
C ILE A 41 1.87 0.62 1.16
N LEU A 42 2.97 -0.10 0.97
CA LEU A 42 3.12 -1.10 -0.08
C LEU A 42 2.66 -2.43 0.50
N ILE A 43 1.76 -3.13 -0.18
CA ILE A 43 1.16 -4.39 0.29
C ILE A 43 1.36 -5.47 -0.75
N GLY A 44 2.00 -6.57 -0.34
CA GLY A 44 2.13 -7.81 -1.11
C GLY A 44 1.45 -8.98 -0.40
N PHE A 45 0.97 -9.96 -1.17
CA PHE A 45 0.40 -11.20 -0.60
C PHE A 45 1.43 -12.33 -0.53
N THR A 46 2.59 -12.12 -1.14
CA THR A 46 3.84 -12.87 -0.93
C THR A 46 4.98 -11.91 -0.53
N ILE A 47 6.10 -12.47 -0.09
CA ILE A 47 7.32 -11.68 0.16
C ILE A 47 7.82 -11.07 -1.16
N GLU A 48 7.79 -11.84 -2.24
CA GLU A 48 8.25 -11.40 -3.56
C GLU A 48 7.45 -10.18 -4.05
N ASP A 49 6.13 -10.19 -3.87
CA ASP A 49 5.26 -9.07 -4.21
C ASP A 49 5.71 -7.77 -3.54
N VAL A 50 5.92 -7.81 -2.22
CA VAL A 50 6.26 -6.60 -1.46
C VAL A 50 7.69 -6.14 -1.75
N MET A 51 8.60 -7.07 -2.01
CA MET A 51 9.99 -6.75 -2.38
C MET A 51 10.04 -6.08 -3.75
N VAL A 52 9.30 -6.60 -4.74
CA VAL A 52 9.19 -5.99 -6.07
C VAL A 52 8.58 -4.58 -5.96
N LEU A 53 7.52 -4.40 -5.17
CA LEU A 53 6.99 -3.05 -4.89
C LEU A 53 8.06 -2.18 -4.23
N GLY A 54 8.82 -2.72 -3.28
CA GLY A 54 9.93 -2.05 -2.63
C GLY A 54 10.97 -1.56 -3.64
N ASP A 55 11.36 -2.36 -4.61
CA ASP A 55 12.32 -2.00 -5.65
C ASP A 55 11.77 -0.97 -6.63
N ILE A 56 10.53 -1.14 -7.11
CA ILE A 56 9.83 -0.17 -7.97
C ILE A 56 9.82 1.21 -7.33
N TYR A 57 9.52 1.27 -6.04
CA TYR A 57 9.50 2.51 -5.30
C TYR A 57 10.85 2.85 -4.66
N GLY A 58 11.94 2.12 -4.89
CA GLY A 58 13.27 2.42 -4.33
C GLY A 58 13.31 2.50 -2.80
N VAL A 59 12.54 1.65 -2.13
CA VAL A 59 12.39 1.53 -0.66
C VAL A 59 12.60 0.09 -0.19
N SER A 60 13.24 -0.78 -0.98
CA SER A 60 13.52 -2.17 -0.59
C SER A 60 14.42 -2.32 0.63
N HIS A 61 15.11 -1.26 1.04
CA HIS A 61 15.85 -1.20 2.31
C HIS A 61 14.96 -0.95 3.54
N HIS A 62 13.68 -0.61 3.35
CA HIS A 62 12.74 -0.43 4.45
C HIS A 62 12.36 -1.78 5.06
N PRO A 63 12.04 -1.83 6.36
CA PRO A 63 11.64 -3.06 7.02
C PRO A 63 10.32 -3.59 6.43
N VAL A 64 10.33 -4.85 6.01
CA VAL A 64 9.13 -5.60 5.64
C VAL A 64 8.45 -6.07 6.92
N ARG A 65 7.17 -5.75 7.07
CA ARG A 65 6.31 -6.26 8.15
C ARG A 65 5.50 -7.43 7.62
N GLU A 66 5.57 -8.56 8.29
CA GLU A 66 4.60 -9.64 8.09
C GLU A 66 3.37 -9.38 8.97
N MET A 67 2.20 -9.41 8.35
CA MET A 67 0.92 -9.21 9.01
C MET A 67 0.09 -10.48 8.85
N LYS A 68 -0.26 -11.10 9.98
CA LYS A 68 -1.08 -12.30 10.03
C LYS A 68 -2.37 -12.00 10.77
N ASP A 69 -3.50 -12.24 10.11
CA ASP A 69 -4.81 -12.34 10.73
C ASP A 69 -5.44 -13.68 10.34
N GLN A 70 -6.51 -14.10 11.02
CA GLN A 70 -7.23 -15.36 10.78
C GLN A 70 -7.70 -15.53 9.33
N ARG A 71 -7.76 -14.43 8.56
CA ARG A 71 -8.32 -14.39 7.20
C ARG A 71 -7.27 -14.24 6.10
N VAL A 72 -6.10 -13.69 6.42
CA VAL A 72 -5.10 -13.32 5.41
C VAL A 72 -3.73 -13.16 6.06
N THR A 73 -2.70 -13.65 5.35
CA THR A 73 -1.32 -13.26 5.59
C THR A 73 -0.91 -12.33 4.45
N TYR A 74 -0.30 -11.20 4.79
CA TYR A 74 0.25 -10.26 3.82
C TYR A 74 1.52 -9.61 4.37
N TYR A 75 2.29 -9.02 3.47
CA TYR A 75 3.52 -8.32 3.78
C TYR A 75 3.38 -6.85 3.43
N ALA A 76 3.93 -5.98 4.26
CA ALA A 76 3.80 -4.54 4.09
C ALA A 76 5.11 -3.79 4.31
N ILE A 77 5.37 -2.79 3.47
CA ILE A 77 6.43 -1.79 3.67
C ILE A 77 5.77 -0.43 3.89
N ASN A 78 6.13 0.23 4.98
CA ASN A 78 5.70 1.61 5.24
C ASN A 78 6.74 2.60 4.72
N VAL A 79 6.29 3.49 3.84
CA VAL A 79 7.08 4.61 3.35
C VAL A 79 6.62 5.86 4.08
N ILE A 80 7.48 6.36 4.97
CA ILE A 80 7.21 7.53 5.82
C ILE A 80 8.13 8.71 5.52
N ASP A 81 9.13 8.54 4.64
CA ASP A 81 9.97 9.65 4.20
C ASP A 81 9.12 10.68 3.45
N LYS A 82 9.09 11.92 3.97
CA LYS A 82 8.19 12.97 3.48
C LYS A 82 8.43 13.30 2.00
N LYS A 83 9.70 13.34 1.56
CA LYS A 83 10.04 13.66 0.17
C LYS A 83 9.55 12.54 -0.75
N LYS A 84 9.78 11.29 -0.35
CA LYS A 84 9.37 10.11 -1.11
C LYS A 84 7.86 9.96 -1.18
N VAL A 85 7.16 10.10 -0.07
CA VAL A 85 5.69 10.06 -0.01
C VAL A 85 5.09 11.12 -0.92
N LYS A 86 5.60 12.36 -0.85
CA LYS A 86 5.13 13.46 -1.71
C LYS A 86 5.35 13.12 -3.19
N LYS A 87 6.55 12.63 -3.55
CA LYS A 87 6.88 12.22 -4.92
C LYS A 87 5.91 11.16 -5.45
N ILE A 88 5.67 10.09 -4.68
CA ILE A 88 4.72 9.02 -5.07
C ILE A 88 3.32 9.59 -5.26
N ILE A 89 2.83 10.43 -4.35
CA ILE A 89 1.51 11.06 -4.48
C ILE A 89 1.42 11.93 -5.74
N GLU A 90 2.47 12.65 -6.08
CA GLU A 90 2.52 13.50 -7.28
C GLU A 90 2.53 12.67 -8.57
N GLU A 91 3.31 11.59 -8.63
CA GLU A 91 3.34 10.64 -9.75
C GLU A 91 1.94 10.07 -10.03
N TRP A 92 1.26 9.59 -8.98
CA TRP A 92 -0.10 9.03 -9.09
C TRP A 92 -1.19 10.06 -9.42
N LYS A 93 -0.91 11.36 -9.25
CA LYS A 93 -1.81 12.44 -9.71
C LYS A 93 -1.54 12.84 -11.15
N ALA A 94 -0.30 12.71 -11.60
CA ALA A 94 0.13 13.08 -12.95
C ALA A 94 -0.32 12.06 -14.01
N GLU A 95 -0.61 10.82 -13.60
CA GLU A 95 -1.22 9.81 -14.47
C GLU A 95 -2.75 9.81 -14.34
N PRO A 96 -3.51 10.48 -15.24
CA PRO A 96 -4.88 10.06 -15.47
C PRO A 96 -4.81 8.67 -16.11
N LEU A 97 -5.42 7.69 -15.45
CA LEU A 97 -5.58 6.32 -15.94
C LEU A 97 -5.85 6.30 -17.46
N HIS A 98 -4.85 5.95 -18.26
CA HIS A 98 -5.12 5.27 -19.52
C HIS A 98 -5.58 3.87 -19.13
N VAL A 99 -6.89 3.77 -18.83
CA VAL A 99 -7.62 2.52 -18.88
C VAL A 99 -7.55 2.08 -20.33
N ILE A 100 -6.59 1.21 -20.67
CA ILE A 100 -6.68 0.41 -21.88
C ILE A 100 -7.80 -0.59 -21.59
N SER A 101 -8.98 -0.28 -22.13
CA SER A 101 -10.13 -1.17 -22.26
C SER A 101 -9.84 -2.32 -23.22
#